data_AF-A0A969R6H9-F1
#
_entry.id   AF-A0A969R6H9-F1
#
_cell.length_a   1.000
_cell.length_b   1.000
_cell.length_c   1.000
_cell.angle_alpha   90.00
_cell.angle_beta   90.00
_cell.angle_gamma   90.00
#
_symmetry.space_group_name_H-M   'P 1'
#
loop_
_entity.id
_entity.type
_entity.pdbx_description
1 polymer ?
#
loop_
_entity_poly.entity_id
_entity_poly.type
_entity_poly.pdbx_seq_one_letter_code
_entity_poly.pdbx_strand_id
1 'polypeptide(L)' 'MFNLGWTEVVIVCVVAILIFGPKKIPELGSTFGKTLRSFKEGITKPEEGEEGHDRDYDA' A
#
# COMPACT_ATOMS: atom_id res chain seq x y z
N MET A 1 -29.16 5.62 19.74
CA MET A 1 -27.69 5.50 19.91
C MET A 1 -27.23 4.42 18.95
N PHE A 2 -26.45 4.77 17.91
CA PHE A 2 -25.94 3.81 16.94
C PHE A 2 -24.87 2.95 17.61
N ASN A 3 -25.23 1.73 17.99
CA ASN A 3 -24.25 0.71 18.35
C ASN A 3 -23.57 0.26 17.06
N LEU A 4 -22.62 1.06 16.57
CA LEU A 4 -21.77 0.75 15.43
C LEU A 4 -20.88 -0.44 15.81
N GLY A 5 -21.46 -1.64 15.67
CA GLY A 5 -20.77 -2.90 15.87
C GLY A 5 -20.07 -3.34 14.59
N TRP A 6 -19.32 -4.43 14.71
CA TRP A 6 -18.74 -5.12 13.56
C TRP A 6 -19.79 -5.50 12.51
N THR A 7 -21.02 -5.79 12.94
CA THR A 7 -22.13 -6.12 12.03
C THR A 7 -22.47 -4.96 11.09
N GLU A 8 -22.67 -3.74 11.60
CA GLU A 8 -22.93 -2.56 10.76
C GLU A 8 -21.78 -2.30 9.77
N VAL A 9 -20.52 -2.40 10.22
CA VAL A 9 -19.36 -2.19 9.35
C VAL A 9 -19.36 -3.21 8.20
N VAL A 10 -19.63 -4.48 8.50
CA VAL A 10 -19.71 -5.53 7.47
C VAL A 10 -20.83 -5.25 6.47
N ILE A 11 -22.01 -4.83 6.93
CA ILE A 11 -23.13 -4.49 6.03
C ILE A 11 -22.74 -3.35 5.09
N VAL A 12 -22.12 -2.28 5.60
CA VAL A 12 -21.66 -1.16 4.79
C VAL A 12 -20.58 -1.61 3.80
N CYS A 13 -19.63 -2.44 4.22
CA CYS A 13 -18.62 -3.02 3.34
C CYS A 13 -19.24 -3.85 2.21
N VAL A 14 -20.27 -4.66 2.50
CA VAL A 14 -20.98 -5.45 1.47
C VAL A 14 -21.64 -4.52 0.46
N VAL A 15 -22.35 -3.48 0.90
CA VAL A 15 -22.98 -2.51 -0.01
C VAL A 15 -21.93 -1.78 -0.86
N ALA A 16 -20.82 -1.35 -0.24
CA ALA A 16 -19.72 -0.71 -0.96
C ALA A 16 -19.11 -1.67 -2.00
N ILE A 17 -18.93 -2.94 -1.67
CA ILE A 17 -18.43 -3.97 -2.60
C ILE A 17 -19.43 -4.23 -3.73
N LEU A 18 -20.74 -4.13 -3.51
CA LEU A 18 -21.73 -4.26 -4.59
C LEU A 18 -21.64 -3.08 -5.58
N ILE A 19 -21.40 -1.86 -5.08
CA ILE A 19 -21.29 -0.65 -5.92
C ILE A 19 -19.95 -0.62 -6.67
N PHE A 20 -18.84 -0.81 -5.95
CA PHE A 20 -17.49 -0.71 -6.52
C PHE A 20 -17.00 -2.02 -7.14
N GLY A 21 -17.56 -3.16 -6.74
CA GLY A 21 -17.12 -4.50 -7.13
C GLY A 21 -15.98 -5.04 -6.23
N PRO A 22 -15.96 -6.35 -5.95
CA PRO A 22 -14.96 -6.95 -5.06
C PRO A 22 -13.52 -6.88 -5.60
N LYS A 23 -13.36 -6.70 -6.92
CA LYS A 23 -12.05 -6.55 -7.57
C LYS A 23 -11.43 -5.17 -7.34
N LYS A 24 -12.23 -4.13 -7.08
CA LYS A 24 -11.71 -2.76 -6.90
C LYS A 24 -11.04 -2.54 -5.55
N ILE A 25 -11.46 -3.26 -4.51
CA ILE A 25 -10.82 -3.22 -3.18
C ILE A 25 -9.33 -3.64 -3.24
N PRO A 26 -8.96 -4.84 -3.75
CA PRO A 26 -7.55 -5.25 -3.84
C PRO A 26 -6.77 -4.45 -4.88
N GLU A 27 -7.41 -4.01 -5.97
CA GLU A 27 -6.78 -3.15 -6.98
C GLU A 27 -6.34 -1.81 -6.35
N LEU A 28 -7.25 -1.13 -5.63
CA LEU A 28 -6.94 0.08 -4.87
C LEU A 28 -5.89 -0.17 -3.79
N GLY A 29 -6.03 -1.25 -3.00
CA GLY A 29 -5.06 -1.62 -1.96
C GLY A 29 -3.65 -1.91 -2.51
N SER A 30 -3.54 -2.53 -3.68
CA SER A 30 -2.24 -2.81 -4.31
C SER A 30 -1.55 -1.52 -4.77
N THR A 31 -2.30 -0.57 -5.31
CA THR A 31 -1.80 0.74 -5.74
C THR A 31 -1.40 1.57 -4.53
N PHE A 32 -2.27 1.66 -3.52
CA PHE A 32 -1.97 2.35 -2.26
C PHE A 32 -0.78 1.72 -1.54
N GLY A 33 -0.66 0.40 -1.52
CA GLY A 33 0.44 -0.32 -0.88
C GLY A 33 1.79 -0.04 -1.54
N LYS A 34 1.83 0.04 -2.88
CA LYS A 34 3.04 0.47 -3.60
C LYS A 34 3.40 1.91 -3.27
N THR A 35 2.42 2.82 -3.27
CA THR A 35 2.63 4.22 -2.87
C THR A 35 3.14 4.31 -1.44
N LEU A 36 2.51 3.62 -0.49
CA LEU A 36 2.92 3.64 0.92
C LEU A 36 4.32 3.04 1.11
N ARG A 37 4.68 2.01 0.33
CA ARG A 37 6.02 1.42 0.33
C ARG A 37 7.08 2.41 -0.16
N SER A 38 6.83 3.08 -1.29
CA SER A 38 7.75 4.12 -1.80
C SER A 38 7.83 5.34 -0.86
N PHE A 39 6.72 5.74 -0.25
CA PHE A 39 6.71 6.79 0.79
C PHE A 39 7.54 6.36 2.00
N LYS A 40 7.37 5.13 2.49
CA LYS A 40 8.15 4.59 3.60
C LYS A 40 9.63 4.51 3.25
N GLU A 41 9.99 4.06 2.05
CA GLU A 41 11.37 4.00 1.57
C GLU A 41 12.00 5.39 1.51
N GLY A 42 11.28 6.40 1.00
CA GLY A 42 11.77 7.79 0.95
C GLY A 42 11.90 8.46 2.32
N ILE A 43 11.08 8.06 3.31
CA ILE A 43 11.19 8.57 4.69
C ILE A 43 12.25 7.78 5.50
N THR A 44 12.47 6.51 5.17
CA THR A 44 13.39 5.62 5.92
C THR A 44 14.82 5.63 5.38
N LYS A 45 15.07 6.06 4.14
CA LYS A 45 16.43 6.30 3.62
C LYS A 45 16.86 7.74 3.94
N PRO A 46 17.66 8.00 4.99
CA PRO A 46 18.40 9.24 5.07
C PRO A 46 19.52 9.16 4.03
N GLU A 47 19.32 9.77 2.86
CA GLU A 47 20.37 10.13 1.89
C GLU A 47 21.63 9.22 1.91
N GLU A 48 21.45 7.91 1.73
CA GLU A 48 22.60 7.02 1.51
C GLU A 48 22.88 7.08 0.01
N GLY A 49 23.95 7.82 -0.26
CA GLY A 49 24.45 8.17 -1.57
C GLY A 49 24.69 6.98 -2.48
N GLU A 50 24.89 7.36 -3.72
CA GLU A 50 25.37 6.53 -4.80
C GLU A 50 26.62 5.74 -4.35
N GLU A 51 26.49 4.44 -4.14
CA GLU A 51 27.63 3.54 -4.02
C GLU A 51 27.53 2.40 -5.03
N GLY A 52 28.39 2.48 -6.04
CA GLY A 52 29.16 1.31 -6.47
C GLY A 52 28.68 0.56 -7.72
N HIS A 53 28.56 1.25 -8.85
CA HIS A 53 29.02 0.66 -10.10
C HIS A 53 30.55 0.75 -10.13
N ASP A 54 31.21 -0.17 -10.83
CA ASP A 54 32.65 -0.24 -11.04
C ASP A 54 33.50 -0.67 -9.84
N ARG A 55 33.79 -1.98 -9.75
CA ARG A 55 35.18 -2.49 -9.68
C ARG A 55 35.24 -3.88 -10.28
N ASP A 56 35.40 -3.89 -11.60
CA ASP A 56 36.24 -4.88 -12.25
C ASP A 56 37.60 -4.90 -11.54
N TYR A 57 37.98 -6.05 -10.97
CA TYR A 57 39.37 -6.36 -10.61
C TYR A 57 39.80 -7.57 -11.44
N ASP A 58 40.16 -7.28 -12.69
CA ASP A 58 41.15 -8.03 -13.46
C ASP A 58 42.48 -7.26 -13.31
N ALA A 59 43.43 -7.81 -12.53
CA ALA A 59 44.89 -7.58 -12.61
C ALA A 59 45.63 -8.40 -11.54
#